data_AF-A0A966P6C0-F1
#
_entry.id   AF-A0A966P6C0-F1
#
_cell.length_a   1.000
_cell.length_b   1.000
_cell.length_c   1.000
_cell.angle_alpha   90.00
_cell.angle_beta   90.00
_cell.angle_gamma   90.00
#
_symmetry.space_group_name_H-M   'P 1'
#
loop_
_entity.id
_entity.type
_entity.pdbx_description
1 polymer ?
#
loop_
_entity_poly.entity_id
_entity_poly.type
_entity_poly.pdbx_seq_one_letter_code
_entity_poly.pdbx_strand_id
1 'polypeptide(L)'
;MSATNDFFVLLAPGMKAAFTQAASDTLDIVKWQSITPAPTGTVADTISAGVKYAWVVIPVTITTNNFYSLAVRSTSPVLWSDTIQMTVNVAPEVHIESISGGFENLYSGGPDWGMCEGDTIVLHATKGLDSYVWTNGGSTITGATADSLLVFASGSYGVT
;
A
#
# COMPACT_ATOMS: atom_id res chain seq x y z
N MET A 1 7.02 -43.27 0.26
CA MET A 1 7.11 -41.85 0.63
C MET A 1 5.69 -41.36 0.82
N SER A 2 5.32 -40.93 2.02
CA SER A 2 4.00 -40.33 2.25
C SER A 2 3.88 -39.11 1.34
N ALA A 3 2.78 -38.99 0.58
CA ALA A 3 2.54 -37.78 -0.20
C ALA A 3 2.46 -36.60 0.78
N THR A 4 3.42 -35.68 0.69
CA THR A 4 3.43 -34.48 1.54
C THR A 4 2.27 -33.59 1.11
N ASN A 5 1.38 -33.28 2.06
CA ASN A 5 0.35 -32.28 1.87
C ASN A 5 0.95 -30.92 2.17
N ASP A 6 1.09 -30.08 1.16
CA ASP A 6 1.55 -28.70 1.31
C ASP A 6 0.38 -27.75 1.06
N PHE A 7 0.22 -26.75 1.94
CA PHE A 7 -0.80 -25.72 1.81
C PHE A 7 -0.16 -24.34 1.80
N PHE A 8 -0.37 -23.60 0.72
CA PHE A 8 0.18 -22.27 0.50
C PHE A 8 -0.93 -21.22 0.48
N VAL A 9 -0.74 -20.15 1.22
CA VAL A 9 -1.56 -18.94 1.12
C VAL A 9 -0.81 -17.90 0.31
N LEU A 10 -1.45 -17.40 -0.74
CA LEU A 10 -0.94 -16.38 -1.65
C LEU A 10 -1.79 -15.13 -1.53
N LEU A 11 -1.19 -13.98 -1.80
CA LEU A 11 -1.88 -12.70 -1.77
C LEU A 11 -2.42 -12.39 -3.16
N ALA A 12 -3.67 -11.93 -3.22
CA ALA A 12 -4.25 -11.34 -4.42
C ALA A 12 -4.53 -9.86 -4.20
N PRO A 13 -4.25 -8.98 -5.19
CA PRO A 13 -4.68 -7.60 -5.15
C PRO A 13 -6.21 -7.52 -5.24
N GLY A 14 -6.85 -6.72 -4.39
CA GLY A 14 -8.31 -6.54 -4.45
C GLY A 14 -8.85 -5.59 -3.38
N MET A 15 -9.96 -4.91 -3.72
CA MET A 15 -10.61 -3.92 -2.86
C MET A 15 -11.62 -4.57 -1.91
N LYS A 16 -11.16 -5.39 -0.96
CA LYS A 16 -12.03 -5.71 0.17
C LYS A 16 -12.25 -4.44 0.99
N ALA A 17 -13.51 -4.16 1.33
CA ALA A 17 -13.91 -2.96 2.03
C ALA A 17 -13.35 -2.95 3.45
N ALA A 18 -12.30 -2.14 3.65
CA ALA A 18 -11.79 -1.66 4.94
C ALA A 18 -11.42 -2.72 6.00
N PHE A 19 -10.12 -3.00 6.13
CA PHE A 19 -9.54 -3.52 7.38
C PHE A 19 -9.27 -2.35 8.34
N THR A 20 -9.73 -2.46 9.59
CA THR A 20 -9.33 -1.55 10.68
C THR A 20 -8.65 -2.37 11.77
N GLN A 21 -7.48 -1.93 12.22
CA GLN A 21 -6.56 -2.69 13.09
C GLN A 21 -7.18 -3.17 14.42
N ALA A 22 -8.26 -2.53 14.89
CA ALA A 22 -8.92 -2.88 16.13
C ALA A 22 -9.79 -4.17 16.06
N ALA A 23 -10.01 -4.75 14.88
CA ALA A 23 -10.83 -5.95 14.71
C ALA A 23 -10.21 -6.98 13.75
N SER A 24 -10.49 -8.27 13.99
CA SER A 24 -10.24 -9.33 13.01
C SER A 24 -11.27 -9.25 11.88
N ASP A 25 -10.84 -9.45 10.64
CA ASP A 25 -11.72 -9.46 9.46
C ASP A 25 -11.63 -10.81 8.73
N THR A 26 -12.72 -11.23 8.07
CA THR A 26 -12.76 -12.48 7.27
C THR A 26 -12.43 -12.17 5.82
N LEU A 27 -11.26 -12.59 5.34
CA LEU A 27 -10.84 -12.27 3.97
C LEU A 27 -11.43 -13.24 2.95
N ASP A 28 -11.74 -12.74 1.76
CA ASP A 28 -12.29 -13.56 0.67
C ASP A 28 -11.17 -14.37 0.00
N ILE A 29 -11.44 -15.64 -0.28
CA ILE A 29 -10.60 -16.49 -1.13
C ILE A 29 -11.05 -16.29 -2.57
N VAL A 30 -10.27 -15.57 -3.37
CA VAL A 30 -10.61 -15.26 -4.77
C VAL A 30 -10.20 -16.34 -5.75
N LYS A 31 -9.28 -17.21 -5.35
CA LYS A 31 -8.82 -18.32 -6.18
C LYS A 31 -8.39 -19.47 -5.30
N TRP A 32 -8.65 -20.68 -5.78
CA TRP A 32 -8.18 -21.93 -5.19
C TRP A 32 -7.55 -22.80 -6.27
N GLN A 33 -6.42 -23.43 -5.97
CA GLN A 33 -5.79 -24.41 -6.86
C GLN A 33 -5.29 -25.61 -6.06
N SER A 34 -5.46 -26.80 -6.62
CA SER A 34 -4.93 -28.05 -6.10
C SER A 34 -4.08 -28.73 -7.18
N ILE A 35 -2.84 -29.07 -6.85
CA ILE A 35 -1.93 -29.82 -7.70
C ILE A 35 -1.73 -31.19 -7.03
N THR A 36 -2.43 -32.19 -7.55
CA THR A 36 -2.26 -33.59 -7.14
C THR A 36 -1.36 -34.32 -8.13
N PRO A 37 -0.74 -35.46 -7.75
CA PRO A 37 -0.62 -36.55 -8.70
C PRO A 37 -2.06 -37.07 -8.98
N ALA A 38 -2.69 -36.53 -10.03
CA ALA A 38 -3.93 -36.91 -10.74
C ALA A 38 -5.33 -36.73 -10.06
N PRO A 39 -6.40 -36.38 -10.83
CA PRO A 39 -6.45 -35.60 -12.07
C PRO A 39 -6.68 -34.10 -11.77
N THR A 40 -6.07 -33.26 -12.59
CA THR A 40 -6.33 -31.82 -12.67
C THR A 40 -7.80 -31.56 -12.98
N GLY A 41 -8.54 -30.99 -12.03
CA GLY A 41 -9.94 -30.66 -12.23
C GLY A 41 -10.59 -30.08 -10.97
N THR A 42 -10.66 -28.76 -10.92
CA THR A 42 -11.65 -27.84 -10.32
C THR A 42 -12.35 -28.11 -8.98
N VAL A 43 -12.22 -29.26 -8.32
CA VAL A 43 -12.83 -29.48 -7.01
C VAL A 43 -11.94 -28.84 -5.95
N ALA A 44 -12.46 -27.79 -5.31
CA ALA A 44 -11.83 -27.18 -4.15
C ALA A 44 -11.90 -28.14 -2.95
N ASP A 45 -11.05 -29.15 -2.95
CA ASP A 45 -10.92 -30.10 -1.84
C ASP A 45 -9.69 -29.76 -0.98
N THR A 46 -9.88 -29.81 0.34
CA THR A 46 -8.88 -29.54 1.38
C THR A 46 -8.25 -30.82 1.93
N ILE A 47 -8.81 -32.00 1.68
CA ILE A 47 -8.36 -33.25 2.32
C ILE A 47 -7.52 -34.17 1.43
N SER A 48 -7.63 -34.04 0.10
CA SER A 48 -6.87 -34.89 -0.84
C SER A 48 -5.36 -34.59 -0.85
N ALA A 49 -4.57 -35.65 -1.05
CA ALA A 49 -3.11 -35.59 -1.17
C ALA A 49 -2.63 -34.56 -2.21
N GLY A 50 -1.58 -33.80 -1.90
CA GLY A 50 -0.89 -32.91 -2.84
C GLY A 50 -0.94 -31.43 -2.47
N VAL A 51 -0.38 -30.58 -3.33
CA VAL A 51 -0.17 -29.17 -3.03
C VAL A 51 -1.46 -28.37 -3.22
N LYS A 52 -1.75 -27.46 -2.30
CA LYS A 52 -2.93 -26.59 -2.32
C LYS A 52 -2.49 -25.13 -2.25
N TYR A 53 -3.19 -24.27 -2.99
CA TYR A 53 -2.97 -22.84 -3.02
C TYR A 53 -4.30 -22.11 -2.83
N ALA A 54 -4.33 -21.17 -1.89
CA ALA A 54 -5.44 -20.24 -1.71
C ALA A 54 -4.94 -18.82 -1.95
N TRP A 55 -5.63 -18.04 -2.78
CA TRP A 55 -5.35 -16.62 -2.94
C TRP A 55 -6.36 -15.82 -2.13
N VAL A 56 -5.84 -15.03 -1.20
CA VAL A 56 -6.62 -14.23 -0.27
C VAL A 56 -6.47 -12.76 -0.63
N VAL A 57 -7.57 -12.03 -0.66
CA VAL A 57 -7.56 -10.58 -0.92
C VAL A 57 -7.07 -9.85 0.31
N ILE A 58 -6.01 -9.07 0.15
CA ILE A 58 -5.53 -8.16 1.21
C ILE A 58 -6.15 -6.77 1.00
N PRO A 59 -6.82 -6.20 2.01
CA PRO A 59 -7.42 -4.87 1.91
C PRO A 59 -6.37 -3.79 1.65
N VAL A 60 -6.60 -2.94 0.64
CA VAL A 60 -5.74 -1.78 0.34
C VAL A 60 -5.82 -0.66 1.39
N THR A 61 -6.72 -0.78 2.36
CA THR A 61 -6.88 0.18 3.47
C THR A 61 -5.87 -0.04 4.59
N ILE A 62 -4.99 -1.04 4.48
CA ILE A 62 -3.88 -1.20 5.41
C ILE A 62 -2.85 -0.10 5.08
N THR A 63 -2.94 1.02 5.79
CA THR A 63 -2.09 2.20 5.60
C THR A 63 -1.06 2.39 6.72
N THR A 64 -1.00 1.47 7.68
CA THR A 64 -0.08 1.56 8.82
C THR A 64 0.96 0.45 8.79
N ASN A 65 2.22 0.83 8.95
CA ASN A 65 3.33 -0.10 9.17
C ASN A 65 3.13 -0.84 10.50
N ASN A 66 2.91 -2.15 10.45
CA ASN A 66 2.78 -2.99 11.65
C ASN A 66 2.96 -4.48 11.32
N PHE A 67 2.95 -5.30 12.37
CA PHE A 67 2.74 -6.73 12.28
C PHE A 67 1.26 -7.05 12.13
N TYR A 68 0.94 -7.85 11.12
CA TYR A 68 -0.39 -8.38 10.86
C TYR A 68 -0.34 -9.90 10.94
N SER A 69 -1.50 -10.51 11.09
CA SER A 69 -1.61 -11.97 11.18
C SER A 69 -2.78 -12.50 10.36
N LEU A 70 -2.61 -13.69 9.82
CA LEU A 70 -3.64 -14.44 9.14
C LEU A 70 -3.81 -15.80 9.83
N ALA A 71 -5.06 -16.21 10.02
CA ALA A 71 -5.41 -17.57 10.39
C ALA A 71 -6.47 -18.11 9.43
N VAL A 72 -6.40 -19.39 9.11
CA VAL A 72 -7.36 -20.08 8.26
C VAL A 72 -8.34 -20.84 9.13
N ARG A 73 -9.63 -20.68 8.85
CA ARG A 73 -10.70 -21.38 9.56
C ARG A 73 -11.37 -22.40 8.65
N SER A 74 -11.42 -23.65 9.09
CA SER A 74 -12.25 -24.68 8.47
C SER A 74 -13.71 -24.51 8.88
N THR A 75 -14.65 -24.87 8.00
CA THR A 75 -16.09 -24.88 8.27
C THR A 75 -16.59 -26.24 8.76
N SER A 76 -15.84 -27.32 8.52
CA SER A 76 -16.23 -28.68 8.88
C SER A 76 -15.01 -29.62 8.99
N PRO A 77 -14.55 -29.97 10.20
CA PRO A 77 -14.95 -29.40 11.50
C PRO A 77 -14.48 -27.94 11.63
N VAL A 78 -15.11 -27.19 12.52
CA VAL A 78 -14.73 -25.78 12.79
C VAL A 78 -13.43 -25.76 13.59
N LEU A 79 -12.31 -25.60 12.89
CA LEU A 79 -10.97 -25.52 13.47
C LEU A 79 -10.23 -24.31 12.91
N TRP A 80 -9.31 -23.78 13.69
CA TRP A 80 -8.38 -22.73 13.27
C TRP A 80 -7.00 -23.33 13.04
N SER A 81 -6.32 -22.84 12.00
CA SER A 81 -4.88 -23.09 11.83
C SER A 81 -4.06 -22.35 12.89
N ASP A 82 -2.76 -22.60 12.89
CA ASP A 82 -1.81 -21.68 13.50
C ASP A 82 -1.77 -20.33 12.74
N THR A 83 -1.03 -19.38 13.28
CA THR A 83 -0.96 -17.99 12.83
C THR A 83 0.18 -17.79 11.83
N ILE A 84 -0.14 -17.20 10.67
CA ILE A 84 0.85 -16.69 9.73
C ILE A 84 1.09 -15.22 10.07
N GLN A 85 2.27 -14.89 10.59
CA GLN A 85 2.65 -13.51 10.87
C GLN A 85 3.30 -12.86 9.64
N MET A 86 2.95 -11.61 9.38
CA MET A 86 3.52 -10.82 8.28
C MET A 86 3.81 -9.39 8.74
N THR A 87 4.88 -8.81 8.21
CA THR A 87 5.17 -7.38 8.35
C THR A 87 4.64 -6.66 7.13
N VAL A 88 3.76 -5.67 7.33
CA VAL A 88 3.30 -4.81 6.24
C VAL A 88 4.08 -3.51 6.31
N ASN A 89 4.78 -3.19 5.20
CA ASN A 89 5.46 -1.91 4.99
C ASN A 89 4.69 -1.14 3.92
N VAL A 90 3.91 -0.17 4.37
CA VAL A 90 3.21 0.81 3.56
C VAL A 90 4.21 1.89 3.15
N ALA A 91 4.15 2.27 1.87
CA ALA A 91 4.96 3.37 1.36
C ALA A 91 4.62 4.67 2.13
N PRO A 92 5.62 5.45 2.55
CA PRO A 92 5.38 6.76 3.16
C PRO A 92 4.65 7.69 2.17
N GLU A 93 3.76 8.53 2.69
CA GLU A 93 3.10 9.58 1.93
C GLU A 93 4.01 10.82 1.87
N VAL A 94 4.17 11.41 0.69
CA VAL A 94 4.97 12.62 0.49
C VAL A 94 4.06 13.84 0.32
N HIS A 95 4.41 14.92 0.99
CA HIS A 95 3.76 16.22 0.83
C HIS A 95 4.78 17.34 1.10
N ILE A 96 4.38 18.57 0.81
CA ILE A 96 5.17 19.77 1.17
C ILE A 96 4.94 20.04 2.66
N GLU A 97 5.98 19.88 3.47
CA GLU A 97 5.93 20.03 4.93
C GLU A 97 6.10 21.47 5.39
N SER A 98 6.95 22.23 4.69
CA SER A 98 7.22 23.63 5.04
C SER A 98 7.66 24.43 3.83
N ILE A 99 7.44 25.75 3.92
CA ILE A 99 7.83 26.71 2.90
C ILE A 99 8.70 27.78 3.57
N SER A 100 9.84 28.09 2.96
CA SER A 100 10.74 29.16 3.39
C SER A 100 10.66 30.34 2.42
N GLY A 101 10.51 31.56 2.94
CA GLY A 101 10.26 32.76 2.13
C GLY A 101 8.78 32.93 1.78
N GLY A 102 8.44 34.05 1.12
CA GLY A 102 7.05 34.39 0.81
C GLY A 102 6.16 34.58 2.05
N PHE A 103 4.86 34.39 1.89
CA PHE A 103 3.86 34.53 2.95
C PHE A 103 2.63 33.67 2.69
N GLU A 104 1.94 33.23 3.75
CA GLU A 104 0.69 32.48 3.63
C GLU A 104 -0.45 33.36 3.09
N ASN A 105 -1.19 32.90 2.08
CA ASN A 105 -2.38 33.60 1.60
C ASN A 105 -3.63 33.09 2.32
N LEU A 106 -4.01 33.81 3.38
CA LEU A 106 -5.16 33.49 4.24
C LEU A 106 -6.53 33.64 3.56
N TYR A 107 -6.62 34.20 2.35
CA TYR A 107 -7.89 34.51 1.68
C TYR A 107 -8.35 33.44 0.67
N SER A 108 -7.51 32.47 0.33
CA SER A 108 -7.79 31.46 -0.70
C SER A 108 -8.65 30.30 -0.19
N GLY A 109 -8.74 30.11 1.13
CA GLY A 109 -9.45 28.97 1.74
C GLY A 109 -8.77 27.61 1.54
N GLY A 110 -7.51 27.60 1.06
CA GLY A 110 -6.72 26.40 0.82
C GLY A 110 -5.22 26.69 0.90
N PRO A 111 -4.36 25.69 0.63
CA PRO A 111 -2.91 25.88 0.61
C PRO A 111 -2.52 26.78 -0.57
N ASP A 112 -2.34 28.06 -0.30
CA ASP A 112 -1.89 29.07 -1.25
C ASP A 112 -0.81 29.92 -0.59
N TRP A 113 0.30 30.09 -1.31
CA TRP A 113 1.50 30.76 -0.80
C TRP A 113 1.84 31.94 -1.69
N GLY A 114 1.78 33.13 -1.12
CA GLY A 114 2.14 34.37 -1.76
C GLY A 114 3.66 34.51 -1.90
N MET A 115 4.09 35.04 -3.04
CA MET A 115 5.47 35.44 -3.30
C MET A 115 5.46 36.79 -4.03
N CYS A 116 6.44 37.65 -3.75
CA CYS A 116 6.63 38.88 -4.50
C CYS A 116 7.41 38.60 -5.79
N GLU A 117 7.32 39.53 -6.74
CA GLU A 117 8.13 39.46 -7.96
C GLU A 117 9.64 39.51 -7.60
N GLY A 118 10.39 38.53 -8.10
CA GLY A 118 11.83 38.39 -7.82
C GLY A 118 12.15 37.62 -6.54
N ASP A 119 11.16 37.21 -5.75
CA ASP A 119 11.40 36.34 -4.59
C ASP A 119 11.83 34.95 -5.02
N THR A 120 12.61 34.31 -4.14
CA THR A 120 12.88 32.88 -4.20
C THR A 120 12.26 32.24 -2.96
N ILE A 121 11.35 31.29 -3.17
CA ILE A 121 10.80 30.48 -2.09
C ILE A 121 11.38 29.07 -2.16
N VAL A 122 11.48 28.41 -1.01
CA VAL A 122 11.95 27.01 -0.93
C VAL A 122 10.82 26.15 -0.40
N LEU A 123 10.40 25.16 -1.19
CA LEU A 123 9.47 24.13 -0.75
C LEU A 123 10.28 22.97 -0.18
N HIS A 124 9.92 22.48 1.01
CA HIS A 124 10.54 21.30 1.63
C HIS A 124 9.52 20.17 1.64
N ALA A 125 9.87 19.04 1.03
CA ALA A 125 9.09 17.82 1.06
C ALA A 125 9.42 16.96 2.30
N THR A 126 8.54 16.00 2.60
CA THR A 126 8.78 14.97 3.61
C THR A 126 10.10 14.25 3.38
N LYS A 127 10.97 14.27 4.38
CA LYS A 127 12.33 13.71 4.28
C LYS A 127 12.34 12.18 4.41
N GLY A 128 13.37 11.56 3.86
CA GLY A 128 13.65 10.13 4.04
C GLY A 128 13.12 9.22 2.93
N LEU A 129 12.71 9.78 1.80
CA LEU A 129 12.31 9.03 0.61
C LEU A 129 13.49 8.71 -0.30
N ASP A 130 13.36 7.62 -1.08
CA ASP A 130 14.38 7.17 -2.04
C ASP A 130 14.55 8.15 -3.21
N SER A 131 13.47 8.82 -3.62
CA SER A 131 13.46 9.77 -4.72
C SER A 131 12.30 10.75 -4.62
N TYR A 132 12.45 11.93 -5.23
CA TYR A 132 11.41 12.94 -5.34
C TYR A 132 11.17 13.28 -6.81
N VAL A 133 9.92 13.53 -7.18
CA VAL A 133 9.54 14.09 -8.47
C VAL A 133 8.68 15.31 -8.22
N TRP A 134 9.23 16.49 -8.52
CA TRP A 134 8.49 17.73 -8.42
C TRP A 134 7.72 18.03 -9.70
N THR A 135 6.55 18.65 -9.56
CA THR A 135 5.70 19.08 -10.68
C THR A 135 5.33 20.55 -10.54
N ASN A 136 5.10 21.23 -11.68
CA ASN A 136 4.47 22.54 -11.75
C ASN A 136 3.32 22.50 -12.77
N GLY A 137 2.10 22.80 -12.33
CA GLY A 137 0.91 22.72 -13.19
C GLY A 137 0.68 21.31 -13.74
N GLY A 138 1.05 20.28 -12.98
CA GLY A 138 0.96 18.87 -13.39
C GLY A 138 2.09 18.38 -14.31
N SER A 139 3.01 19.24 -14.73
CA SER A 139 4.17 18.86 -15.56
C SER A 139 5.40 18.61 -14.68
N THR A 140 6.12 17.52 -14.91
CA THR A 140 7.36 17.20 -14.18
C THR A 140 8.45 18.25 -14.41
N ILE A 141 9.10 18.66 -13.32
CA ILE A 141 10.26 19.55 -13.36
C ILE A 141 11.51 18.68 -13.50
N THR A 142 12.08 18.64 -14.70
CA THR A 142 13.26 17.81 -14.99
C THR A 142 14.43 18.15 -14.08
N GLY A 143 15.00 17.13 -13.43
CA GLY A 143 16.18 17.27 -12.56
C GLY A 143 15.87 17.71 -11.12
N ALA A 144 14.61 18.01 -10.80
CA ALA A 144 14.20 18.29 -9.43
C ALA A 144 13.95 16.97 -8.69
N THR A 145 15.01 16.41 -8.10
CA THR A 145 14.96 15.13 -7.36
C THR A 145 15.38 15.24 -5.90
N ALA A 146 15.63 16.46 -5.41
CA ALA A 146 15.96 16.71 -4.02
C ALA A 146 14.69 16.80 -3.15
N ASP A 147 14.88 16.67 -1.84
CA ASP A 147 13.85 16.89 -0.81
C ASP A 147 13.43 18.37 -0.69
N SER A 148 14.06 19.26 -1.44
CA SER A 148 13.72 20.67 -1.52
C SER A 148 13.68 21.17 -2.96
N LEU A 149 12.82 22.17 -3.21
CA LEU A 149 12.67 22.81 -4.51
C LEU A 149 12.75 24.33 -4.37
N LEU A 150 13.64 24.96 -5.15
CA LEU A 150 13.66 26.41 -5.33
C LEU A 150 12.60 26.83 -6.36
N VAL A 151 11.75 27.77 -5.98
CA VAL A 151 10.66 28.28 -6.79
C VAL A 151 10.86 29.79 -7.00
N PHE A 152 10.82 30.20 -8.26
CA PHE A 152 11.06 31.57 -8.72
C PHE A 152 9.86 32.17 -9.45
N ALA A 153 8.83 31.37 -9.71
CA ALA A 153 7.66 31.77 -10.45
C ALA A 153 6.41 31.22 -9.77
N SER A 154 5.30 31.94 -9.88
CA SER A 154 3.99 31.46 -9.46
C SER A 154 3.63 30.19 -10.23
N GLY A 155 3.05 29.22 -9.54
CA GLY A 155 2.66 27.94 -10.15
C GLY A 155 1.94 27.05 -9.16
N SER A 156 1.45 25.91 -9.64
CA SER A 156 0.85 24.87 -8.80
C SER A 156 1.86 23.76 -8.63
N TYR A 157 2.56 23.78 -7.49
CA TYR A 157 3.64 22.85 -7.19
C TYR A 157 3.14 21.62 -6.44
N GLY A 158 3.65 20.45 -6.82
CA GLY A 158 3.39 19.19 -6.14
C GLY A 158 4.64 18.29 -6.14
N VAL A 159 4.65 17.29 -5.26
CA VAL A 159 5.74 16.32 -5.10
C VAL A 159 5.17 14.90 -5.01
N THR A 160 5.86 13.94 -5.63
CA THR A 160 5.56 12.49 -5.57
C THR A 160 6.83 11.68 -5.43
#